data_AF-A0A560W7C2-F1
#
_entry.id   AF-A0A560W7C2-F1
#
_cell.length_a   1.000
_cell.length_b   1.000
_cell.length_c   1.000
_cell.angle_alpha   90.00
_cell.angle_beta   90.00
_cell.angle_gamma   90.00
#
_symmetry.space_group_name_H-M   'P 1'
#
loop_
_entity.id
_entity.type
_entity.pdbx_description
1 polymer ?
#
loop_
_entity_poly.entity_id
_entity_poly.type
_entity_poly.pdbx_seq_one_letter_code
_entity_poly.pdbx_strand_id
1 'polypeptide(L)'
;MTRTPVGEIRPSQLLWTYGPEALIDLPNLSVVTMGIDRWERDRCQPIQEARLLANVRSVLGPQVESLRMPPLGDRDVVDPFSAAALVGVPVKPFPRWLRCVKCGLLSPFDAGLFKLKENRYRPELTRFVHEGCRGSSNDQRPKDADAVPARFLMACRAGHLDDFPWHWFVHGGPSGCRGTLRFFESGASLQTENLWVKCDSCGAAKNMAQGFGQAGRDNLPACRGRHPHIDRFVDDCVEDPRAILLGATNGWFPVTLSVLAIPQTGSPLAQLIGDGWTFFEDVDSADEVGFVVKTLKKTAQLPGIENAARQSG
;
A
#
# COMPACT_ATOMS: atom_id res chain seq x y z
N MET A 1 -16.54 -0.93 -4.13
CA MET A 1 -15.43 -1.56 -3.39
C MET A 1 -15.88 -1.72 -1.95
N THR A 2 -15.77 -2.92 -1.37
CA THR A 2 -16.03 -3.13 0.06
C THR A 2 -14.90 -2.53 0.89
N ARG A 3 -15.25 -1.75 1.92
CA ARG A 3 -14.28 -1.19 2.87
C ARG A 3 -14.17 -2.15 4.05
N THR A 4 -13.05 -2.85 4.12
CA THR A 4 -12.76 -3.84 5.16
C THR A 4 -11.43 -3.47 5.82
N PRO A 5 -11.41 -3.15 7.12
CA PRO A 5 -10.17 -3.03 7.87
C PRO A 5 -9.41 -4.36 7.84
N VAL A 6 -8.11 -4.30 7.53
CA VAL A 6 -7.25 -5.50 7.40
C VAL A 6 -6.08 -5.52 8.37
N GLY A 7 -5.89 -4.43 9.13
CA GLY A 7 -4.80 -4.30 10.08
C GLY A 7 -4.53 -2.85 10.42
N GLU A 8 -3.48 -2.64 11.20
CA GLU A 8 -3.04 -1.34 11.69
C GLU A 8 -1.53 -1.19 11.50
N ILE A 9 -1.11 0.05 11.24
CA ILE A 9 0.31 0.43 11.22
C ILE A 9 0.51 1.70 12.05
N ARG A 10 1.71 1.88 12.58
CA ARG A 10 2.05 3.13 13.27
C ARG A 10 2.22 4.25 12.23
N PRO A 11 1.85 5.50 12.55
CA PRO A 11 2.04 6.63 11.62
C PRO A 11 3.49 6.78 11.14
N SER A 12 4.48 6.52 11.99
CA SER A 12 5.89 6.55 11.58
C SER A 12 6.23 5.49 10.54
N GLN A 13 5.62 4.30 10.60
CA GLN A 13 5.84 3.26 9.59
C GLN A 13 5.28 3.69 8.23
N LEU A 14 4.14 4.38 8.20
CA LEU A 14 3.61 4.94 6.95
C LEU A 14 4.55 5.96 6.31
N LEU A 15 5.19 6.82 7.11
CA LEU A 15 6.08 7.86 6.60
C LEU A 15 7.41 7.29 6.06
N TRP A 16 7.96 6.25 6.71
CA TRP A 16 9.31 5.76 6.40
C TRP A 16 9.36 4.44 5.65
N THR A 17 8.32 3.61 5.74
CA THR A 17 8.36 2.22 5.26
C THR A 17 7.17 1.87 4.39
N TYR A 18 5.96 2.32 4.70
CA TYR A 18 4.72 1.83 4.07
C TYR A 18 3.96 2.92 3.33
N GLY A 19 4.66 3.93 2.82
CA GLY A 19 4.07 5.03 2.06
C GLY A 19 3.40 4.55 0.75
N PRO A 20 2.83 5.47 -0.06
CA PRO A 20 2.25 5.11 -1.35
C PRO A 20 3.17 4.21 -2.19
N GLU A 21 2.57 3.22 -2.86
CA GLU A 21 3.28 2.17 -3.64
C GLU A 21 4.02 1.09 -2.84
N ALA A 22 4.26 1.31 -1.54
CA ALA A 22 4.91 0.31 -0.69
C ALA A 22 4.03 -0.92 -0.46
N LEU A 23 4.68 -2.08 -0.37
CA LEU A 23 4.07 -3.32 0.10
C LEU A 23 4.04 -3.37 1.62
N ILE A 24 2.92 -3.84 2.16
CA ILE A 24 2.76 -4.17 3.58
C ILE A 24 2.41 -5.65 3.67
N ASP A 25 3.27 -6.41 4.33
CA ASP A 25 3.01 -7.82 4.63
C ASP A 25 2.28 -7.94 5.97
N LEU A 26 0.97 -8.17 5.92
CA LEU A 26 0.15 -8.38 7.10
C LEU A 26 0.13 -9.89 7.43
N PRO A 27 -0.24 -10.30 8.66
CA PRO A 27 -0.13 -11.69 9.09
C PRO A 27 -0.81 -12.72 8.17
N ASN A 28 -1.89 -12.35 7.48
CA ASN A 28 -2.69 -13.27 6.68
C ASN A 28 -2.97 -12.80 5.24
N LEU A 29 -2.48 -11.62 4.84
CA LEU A 29 -2.60 -11.09 3.48
C LEU A 29 -1.53 -10.02 3.26
N SER A 30 -1.20 -9.72 2.00
CA SER A 30 -0.30 -8.62 1.68
C SER A 30 -1.06 -7.58 0.88
N VAL A 31 -0.72 -6.31 1.11
CA VAL A 31 -1.36 -5.18 0.45
C VAL A 31 -0.34 -4.23 -0.12
N VAL A 32 -0.78 -3.40 -1.06
CA VAL A 32 -0.09 -2.19 -1.48
C VAL A 32 -0.81 -0.96 -0.92
N THR A 33 -0.05 0.01 -0.42
CA THR A 33 -0.58 1.31 -0.01
C THR A 33 -1.00 2.10 -1.24
N MET A 34 -2.25 2.56 -1.28
CA MET A 34 -2.78 3.29 -2.42
C MET A 34 -2.23 4.72 -2.49
N GLY A 35 -2.24 5.28 -3.70
CA GLY A 35 -1.86 6.67 -3.96
C GLY A 35 -2.71 7.68 -3.20
N ILE A 36 -2.16 8.87 -3.00
CA ILE A 36 -2.82 9.96 -2.25
C ILE A 36 -4.10 10.48 -2.93
N ASP A 37 -4.30 10.18 -4.21
CA ASP A 37 -5.54 10.41 -4.95
C ASP A 37 -6.73 9.62 -4.39
N ARG A 38 -6.46 8.51 -3.68
CA ARG A 38 -7.48 7.69 -3.02
C ARG A 38 -7.73 8.06 -1.57
N TRP A 39 -6.94 8.97 -1.00
CA TRP A 39 -7.04 9.34 0.41
C TRP A 39 -8.17 10.36 0.60
N GLU A 40 -8.95 10.21 1.66
CA GLU A 40 -10.01 11.17 2.00
C GLU A 40 -9.39 12.48 2.48
N ARG A 41 -9.31 13.49 1.60
CA ARG A 41 -8.66 14.79 1.86
C ARG A 41 -9.13 15.45 3.17
N ASP A 42 -10.42 15.37 3.46
CA ASP A 42 -11.03 15.99 4.66
C ASP A 42 -10.62 15.31 5.96
N ARG A 43 -10.13 14.07 5.89
CA ARG A 43 -9.56 13.33 7.03
C ARG A 43 -8.06 13.52 7.17
N CYS A 44 -7.43 14.21 6.22
CA CYS A 44 -6.00 14.51 6.20
C CYS A 44 -5.79 15.94 6.70
N GLN A 45 -5.43 16.08 7.98
CA GLN A 45 -5.25 17.38 8.63
C GLN A 45 -4.16 18.20 7.91
N PRO A 46 -4.43 19.44 7.48
CA PRO A 46 -3.42 20.32 6.91
C PRO A 46 -2.27 20.60 7.86
N ILE A 47 -1.06 20.66 7.32
CA ILE A 47 0.13 21.16 8.00
C ILE A 47 0.33 22.60 7.53
N GLN A 48 0.03 23.55 8.42
CA GLN A 48 0.20 24.98 8.17
C GLN A 48 1.63 25.40 8.53
N GLU A 49 2.52 25.35 7.54
CA GLU A 49 3.89 25.89 7.63
C GLU A 49 4.27 26.38 6.23
N ALA A 50 4.32 27.69 6.06
CA ALA A 50 4.44 28.33 4.74
C ALA A 50 5.83 28.11 4.12
N ARG A 51 6.88 28.08 4.96
CA ARG A 51 8.28 27.90 4.54
C ARG A 51 8.57 26.47 4.11
N LEU A 52 8.01 25.49 4.81
CA LEU A 52 8.08 24.07 4.50
C LEU A 52 7.39 23.81 3.17
N LEU A 53 6.19 24.37 2.98
CA LEU A 53 5.49 24.28 1.70
C LEU A 53 6.29 24.94 0.56
N ALA A 54 6.89 26.12 0.79
CA ALA A 54 7.76 26.78 -0.18
C ALA A 54 8.99 25.93 -0.53
N ASN A 55 9.63 25.32 0.47
CA ASN A 55 10.77 24.42 0.27
C ASN A 55 10.37 23.17 -0.54
N VAL A 56 9.22 22.54 -0.24
CA VAL A 56 8.71 21.41 -1.02
C VAL A 56 8.41 21.83 -2.45
N ARG A 57 7.76 22.98 -2.66
CA ARG A 57 7.48 23.55 -4.00
C ARG A 57 8.74 23.88 -4.78
N SER A 58 9.83 24.26 -4.12
CA SER A 58 11.11 24.52 -4.80
C SER A 58 11.71 23.26 -5.44
N VAL A 59 11.38 22.07 -4.91
CA VAL A 59 11.87 20.78 -5.42
C VAL A 59 10.85 20.13 -6.36
N LEU A 60 9.59 20.04 -5.94
CA LEU A 60 8.55 19.33 -6.68
C LEU A 60 7.83 20.20 -7.69
N GLY A 61 7.75 21.51 -7.44
CA GLY A 61 7.04 22.48 -8.27
C GLY A 61 5.78 23.06 -7.63
N PRO A 62 5.17 24.08 -8.27
CA PRO A 62 4.04 24.83 -7.73
C PRO A 62 2.74 24.04 -7.65
N GLN A 63 2.65 22.86 -8.28
CA GLN A 63 1.47 21.99 -8.22
C GLN A 63 1.18 21.42 -6.83
N VAL A 64 2.14 21.50 -5.89
CA VAL A 64 1.92 21.12 -4.50
C VAL A 64 1.11 22.20 -3.79
N GLU A 65 -0.19 21.99 -3.62
CA GLU A 65 -1.08 22.98 -3.01
C GLU A 65 -0.97 23.06 -1.48
N SER A 66 -0.86 21.92 -0.81
CA SER A 66 -0.88 21.83 0.66
C SER A 66 -0.11 20.60 1.15
N LEU A 67 0.47 20.70 2.35
CA LEU A 67 1.05 19.57 3.08
C LEU A 67 0.00 19.05 4.07
N ARG A 68 -0.12 17.73 4.22
CA ARG A 68 -1.16 17.13 5.06
C ARG A 68 -0.62 15.92 5.82
N MET A 69 -1.13 15.75 7.04
CA MET A 69 -0.96 14.53 7.82
C MET A 69 -1.78 13.40 7.18
N PRO A 70 -1.33 12.14 7.30
CA PRO A 70 -2.12 10.99 6.87
C PRO A 70 -3.43 10.88 7.66
N PRO A 71 -4.45 10.19 7.11
CA PRO A 71 -5.70 9.95 7.82
C PRO A 71 -5.43 9.06 9.04
N LEU A 72 -5.66 9.61 10.23
CA LEU A 72 -5.52 8.88 11.49
C LEU A 72 -6.90 8.43 11.95
N GLY A 73 -7.08 7.12 12.10
CA GLY A 73 -8.25 6.55 12.77
C GLY A 73 -8.22 6.86 14.26
N ASP A 74 -9.41 6.93 14.86
CA ASP A 74 -9.53 7.01 16.32
C ASP A 74 -9.17 5.65 16.94
N ARG A 75 -8.50 5.66 18.09
CA ARG A 75 -8.07 4.43 18.78
C ARG A 75 -9.21 3.79 19.58
N ASP A 76 -10.21 4.58 19.94
CA ASP A 76 -11.29 4.17 20.84
C ASP A 76 -12.61 3.86 20.11
N VAL A 77 -12.53 3.44 18.84
CA VAL A 77 -13.72 3.06 18.07
C VAL A 77 -14.35 1.79 18.65
N VAL A 78 -15.47 1.96 19.36
CA VAL A 78 -16.20 0.85 20.00
C VAL A 78 -16.96 -0.01 18.99
N ASP A 79 -17.49 0.59 17.92
CA ASP A 79 -18.27 -0.11 16.89
C ASP A 79 -17.46 -0.32 15.60
N PRO A 80 -17.04 -1.56 15.28
CA PRO A 80 -16.31 -1.90 14.05
C PRO A 80 -17.11 -1.72 12.75
N PHE A 81 -18.41 -1.46 12.84
CA PHE A 81 -19.27 -1.19 11.68
C PHE A 81 -19.49 0.31 11.44
N SER A 82 -19.05 1.17 12.36
CA SER A 82 -19.17 2.61 12.25
C SER A 82 -18.31 3.18 11.12
N ALA A 83 -18.68 4.37 10.61
CA ALA A 83 -17.87 5.08 9.63
C ALA A 83 -16.48 5.46 10.18
N ALA A 84 -16.36 5.67 11.49
CA ALA A 84 -15.10 5.95 12.17
C ALA A 84 -14.12 4.75 12.11
N ALA A 85 -14.63 3.52 12.18
CA ALA A 85 -13.83 2.30 12.07
C ALA A 85 -13.19 2.10 10.68
N LEU A 86 -13.70 2.80 9.67
CA LEU A 86 -13.23 2.71 8.28
C LEU A 86 -12.24 3.82 7.92
N VAL A 87 -11.90 4.68 8.88
CA VAL A 87 -10.90 5.74 8.72
C VAL A 87 -9.51 5.15 8.79
N GLY A 88 -8.74 5.35 7.74
CA GLY A 88 -7.35 4.92 7.68
C GLY A 88 -6.79 5.11 6.29
N VAL A 89 -5.56 4.64 6.11
CA VAL A 89 -4.88 4.68 4.82
C VAL A 89 -5.50 3.62 3.91
N PRO A 90 -5.97 4.00 2.70
CA PRO A 90 -6.50 3.04 1.75
C PRO A 90 -5.40 2.10 1.25
N VAL A 91 -5.70 0.81 1.24
CA VAL A 91 -4.82 -0.25 0.75
C VAL A 91 -5.58 -1.17 -0.19
N LYS A 92 -4.86 -1.92 -1.01
CA LYS A 92 -5.43 -2.93 -1.91
C LYS A 92 -4.68 -4.25 -1.80
N PRO A 93 -5.36 -5.41 -1.82
CA PRO A 93 -4.68 -6.70 -1.87
C PRO A 93 -3.72 -6.77 -3.05
N PHE A 94 -2.45 -7.05 -2.75
CA PHE A 94 -1.39 -7.20 -3.74
C PHE A 94 -0.29 -8.12 -3.20
N PRO A 95 0.16 -9.12 -3.98
CA PRO A 95 -0.26 -9.46 -5.34
C PRO A 95 -1.72 -9.93 -5.41
N ARG A 96 -2.31 -9.86 -6.60
CA ARG A 96 -3.64 -10.39 -6.89
C ARG A 96 -3.66 -11.92 -6.89
N TRP A 97 -2.53 -12.54 -7.20
CA TRP A 97 -2.40 -14.00 -7.24
C TRP A 97 -2.22 -14.58 -5.84
N LEU A 98 -3.01 -15.60 -5.54
CA LEU A 98 -2.97 -16.34 -4.28
C LEU A 98 -2.70 -17.82 -4.53
N ARG A 99 -2.08 -18.47 -3.55
CA ARG A 99 -1.81 -19.90 -3.49
C ARG A 99 -2.56 -20.54 -2.32
N CYS A 100 -3.39 -21.54 -2.57
CA CYS A 100 -3.92 -22.42 -1.54
C CYS A 100 -2.78 -23.22 -0.89
N VAL A 101 -2.65 -23.14 0.44
CA VAL A 101 -1.58 -23.84 1.19
C VAL A 101 -1.72 -25.36 1.19
N LYS A 102 -2.91 -25.90 0.92
CA LYS A 102 -3.17 -27.35 0.94
C LYS A 102 -3.05 -28.02 -0.41
N CYS A 103 -3.72 -27.48 -1.43
CA CYS A 103 -3.81 -28.12 -2.74
C CYS A 103 -2.90 -27.47 -3.78
N GLY A 104 -2.24 -26.36 -3.45
CA GLY A 104 -1.37 -25.64 -4.36
C GLY A 104 -2.10 -24.87 -5.45
N LEU A 105 -3.45 -24.80 -5.44
CA LEU A 105 -4.20 -23.97 -6.39
C LEU A 105 -3.63 -22.55 -6.43
N LEU A 106 -3.29 -22.08 -7.61
CA LEU A 106 -2.70 -20.78 -7.87
C LEU A 106 -3.60 -20.04 -8.86
N SER A 107 -4.19 -18.93 -8.41
CA SER A 107 -5.16 -18.16 -9.20
C SER A 107 -5.24 -16.71 -8.69
N PRO A 108 -5.64 -15.75 -9.54
CA PRO A 108 -6.06 -14.44 -9.06
C PRO A 108 -7.23 -14.56 -8.07
N PHE A 109 -7.26 -13.71 -7.05
CA PHE A 109 -8.35 -13.69 -6.06
C PHE A 109 -9.71 -13.34 -6.67
N ASP A 110 -9.73 -12.60 -7.78
CA ASP A 110 -10.94 -12.15 -8.47
C ASP A 110 -11.47 -13.15 -9.50
N ALA A 111 -10.84 -14.32 -9.64
CA ALA A 111 -11.33 -15.43 -10.46
C ALA A 111 -12.48 -16.22 -9.79
N GLY A 112 -12.88 -15.87 -8.57
CA GLY A 112 -13.96 -16.55 -7.82
C GLY A 112 -13.57 -17.89 -7.19
N LEU A 113 -12.28 -18.26 -7.24
CA LEU A 113 -11.76 -19.49 -6.63
C LEU A 113 -11.29 -19.32 -5.18
N PHE A 114 -11.17 -18.07 -4.74
CA PHE A 114 -10.82 -17.70 -3.37
C PHE A 114 -11.87 -16.75 -2.82
N LYS A 115 -12.06 -16.80 -1.51
CA LYS A 115 -12.99 -15.93 -0.80
C LYS A 115 -12.29 -15.19 0.32
N LEU A 116 -12.55 -13.89 0.42
CA LEU A 116 -12.15 -13.09 1.56
C LEU A 116 -13.05 -13.41 2.76
N LYS A 117 -12.45 -13.89 3.84
CA LYS A 117 -13.10 -14.01 5.15
C LYS A 117 -12.68 -12.81 6.00
N GLU A 118 -13.56 -11.82 6.03
CA GLU A 118 -13.39 -10.60 6.82
C GLU A 118 -13.57 -10.88 8.31
N ASN A 119 -12.78 -10.21 9.14
CA ASN A 119 -12.99 -10.19 10.58
C ASN A 119 -12.89 -8.76 11.10
N ARG A 120 -14.03 -8.10 11.31
CA ARG A 120 -14.07 -6.68 11.71
C ARG A 120 -13.63 -6.43 13.15
N TYR A 121 -13.79 -7.41 14.04
CA TYR A 121 -13.34 -7.30 15.43
C TYR A 121 -11.85 -7.59 15.59
N ARG A 122 -11.29 -8.37 14.67
CA ARG A 122 -9.87 -8.72 14.60
C ARG A 122 -9.39 -8.56 13.16
N PRO A 123 -9.24 -7.30 12.67
CA PRO A 123 -8.88 -7.00 11.28
C PRO A 123 -7.69 -7.81 10.77
N GLU A 124 -6.71 -8.08 11.62
CA GLU A 124 -5.50 -8.83 11.32
C GLU A 124 -5.74 -10.32 11.04
N LEU A 125 -6.91 -10.85 11.40
CA LEU A 125 -7.37 -12.22 11.06
C LEU A 125 -8.16 -12.30 9.75
N THR A 126 -8.42 -11.15 9.11
CA THR A 126 -8.97 -11.11 7.76
C THR A 126 -8.02 -11.84 6.82
N ARG A 127 -8.54 -12.75 5.99
CA ARG A 127 -7.69 -13.57 5.11
C ARG A 127 -8.45 -14.13 3.93
N PHE A 128 -7.73 -14.56 2.89
CA PHE A 128 -8.32 -15.33 1.81
C PHE A 128 -8.31 -16.83 2.12
N VAL A 129 -9.36 -17.52 1.70
CA VAL A 129 -9.46 -18.98 1.80
C VAL A 129 -9.90 -19.61 0.48
N HIS A 130 -9.45 -20.83 0.25
CA HIS A 130 -10.02 -21.76 -0.72
C HIS A 130 -11.10 -22.59 -0.01
N GLU A 131 -12.37 -22.24 -0.23
CA GLU A 131 -13.50 -22.91 0.42
C GLU A 131 -13.62 -24.37 -0.03
N GLY A 132 -13.93 -25.27 0.90
CA GLY A 132 -14.20 -26.67 0.57
C GLY A 132 -13.03 -27.46 -0.04
N CYS A 133 -11.79 -27.00 0.17
CA CYS A 133 -10.59 -27.65 -0.36
C CYS A 133 -10.48 -29.13 0.04
N ARG A 134 -10.16 -30.01 -0.92
CA ARG A 134 -10.01 -31.47 -0.75
C ARG A 134 -8.55 -31.97 -0.82
N GLY A 135 -7.58 -31.08 -0.65
CA GLY A 135 -6.14 -31.41 -0.73
C GLY A 135 -5.61 -31.47 -2.16
N SER A 136 -4.32 -31.75 -2.31
CA SER A 136 -3.63 -31.80 -3.62
C SER A 136 -4.17 -32.90 -4.52
N SER A 137 -4.44 -34.09 -3.95
CA SER A 137 -4.99 -35.26 -4.64
C SER A 137 -6.51 -35.24 -4.80
N ASN A 138 -7.19 -34.20 -4.29
CA ASN A 138 -8.65 -34.04 -4.35
C ASN A 138 -9.47 -35.17 -3.70
N ASP A 139 -8.89 -35.88 -2.73
CA ASP A 139 -9.43 -37.09 -2.08
C ASP A 139 -9.84 -36.87 -0.62
N GLN A 140 -9.46 -35.73 -0.03
CA GLN A 140 -9.75 -35.43 1.37
C GLN A 140 -11.18 -34.91 1.58
N ARG A 141 -11.65 -34.99 2.83
CA ARG A 141 -12.91 -34.33 3.25
C ARG A 141 -12.82 -32.82 2.99
N PRO A 142 -13.87 -32.18 2.42
CA PRO A 142 -13.89 -30.74 2.19
C PRO A 142 -13.63 -29.97 3.48
N LYS A 143 -12.61 -29.12 3.46
CA LYS A 143 -12.31 -28.18 4.54
C LYS A 143 -11.62 -26.96 3.96
N ASP A 144 -12.04 -25.79 4.41
CA ASP A 144 -11.40 -24.54 4.00
C ASP A 144 -9.90 -24.56 4.29
N ALA A 145 -9.13 -24.05 3.34
CA ALA A 145 -7.69 -23.92 3.43
C ALA A 145 -7.31 -22.46 3.21
N ASP A 146 -6.30 -21.98 3.92
CA ASP A 146 -5.83 -20.61 3.74
C ASP A 146 -5.22 -20.44 2.33
N ALA A 147 -5.45 -19.27 1.77
CA ALA A 147 -4.88 -18.84 0.50
C ALA A 147 -3.95 -17.68 0.77
N VAL A 148 -2.65 -17.91 0.58
CA VAL A 148 -1.60 -16.93 0.87
C VAL A 148 -1.17 -16.23 -0.42
N PRO A 149 -0.70 -14.97 -0.36
CA PRO A 149 -0.18 -14.28 -1.53
C PRO A 149 0.92 -15.07 -2.23
N ALA A 150 0.87 -15.11 -3.55
CA ALA A 150 1.92 -15.74 -4.34
C ALA A 150 3.18 -14.85 -4.26
N ARG A 151 4.21 -15.31 -3.56
CA ARG A 151 5.38 -14.51 -3.17
C ARG A 151 6.30 -14.01 -4.30
N PHE A 152 5.89 -14.13 -5.55
CA PHE A 152 6.66 -13.74 -6.73
C PHE A 152 5.97 -12.57 -7.39
N LEU A 153 6.74 -11.53 -7.69
CA LEU A 153 6.29 -10.29 -8.30
C LEU A 153 7.18 -9.97 -9.51
N MET A 154 6.76 -8.99 -10.30
CA MET A 154 7.57 -8.40 -11.35
C MET A 154 7.82 -6.93 -11.05
N ALA A 155 9.05 -6.46 -11.17
CA ALA A 155 9.39 -5.05 -11.02
C ALA A 155 10.44 -4.61 -12.05
N CYS A 156 10.51 -3.32 -12.37
CA CYS A 156 11.53 -2.77 -13.27
C CYS A 156 12.23 -1.54 -12.67
N ARG A 157 13.31 -1.07 -13.30
CA ARG A 157 14.08 0.08 -12.80
C ARG A 157 13.35 1.42 -12.90
N ALA A 158 12.30 1.50 -13.71
CA ALA A 158 11.42 2.67 -13.77
C ALA A 158 10.40 2.74 -12.61
N GLY A 159 10.45 1.80 -11.65
CA GLY A 159 9.60 1.81 -10.46
C GLY A 159 8.28 1.05 -10.60
N HIS A 160 7.96 0.51 -11.78
CA HIS A 160 6.74 -0.29 -11.98
C HIS A 160 6.76 -1.58 -11.17
N LEU A 161 5.59 -1.98 -10.67
CA LEU A 161 5.35 -3.18 -9.88
C LEU A 161 4.12 -3.93 -10.42
N ASP A 162 4.26 -5.21 -10.74
CA ASP A 162 3.19 -6.04 -11.27
C ASP A 162 3.16 -7.41 -10.60
N ASP A 163 2.02 -8.08 -10.73
CA ASP A 163 1.89 -9.50 -10.45
C ASP A 163 2.89 -10.29 -11.30
N PHE A 164 3.45 -11.36 -10.76
CA PHE A 164 4.24 -12.27 -11.60
C PHE A 164 3.35 -12.85 -12.72
N PRO A 165 3.85 -12.94 -13.97
CA PRO A 165 3.03 -13.25 -15.14
C PRO A 165 2.81 -14.76 -15.27
N TRP A 166 2.10 -15.37 -14.30
CA TRP A 166 2.03 -16.82 -14.12
C TRP A 166 1.64 -17.61 -15.38
N HIS A 167 0.60 -17.19 -16.10
CA HIS A 167 0.19 -17.86 -17.34
C HIS A 167 1.26 -17.76 -18.43
N TRP A 168 1.84 -16.58 -18.65
CA TRP A 168 2.91 -16.41 -19.63
C TRP A 168 4.10 -17.28 -19.29
N PHE A 169 4.53 -17.24 -18.03
CA PHE A 169 5.70 -17.95 -17.56
C PHE A 169 5.56 -19.46 -17.76
N VAL A 170 4.47 -20.07 -17.26
CA VAL A 170 4.21 -21.51 -17.36
C VAL A 170 4.20 -21.99 -18.80
N HIS A 171 3.63 -21.21 -19.72
CA HIS A 171 3.49 -21.58 -21.13
C HIS A 171 4.67 -21.15 -22.00
N GLY A 172 5.65 -20.43 -21.44
CA GLY A 172 6.81 -19.93 -22.20
C GLY A 172 6.48 -18.84 -23.21
N GLY A 173 5.42 -18.05 -22.97
CA GLY A 173 5.00 -17.00 -23.90
C GLY A 173 3.49 -16.74 -23.86
N PRO A 174 2.99 -15.94 -24.83
CA PRO A 174 1.56 -15.75 -25.04
C PRO A 174 0.85 -17.10 -25.21
N SER A 175 -0.24 -17.32 -24.48
CA SER A 175 -1.02 -18.55 -24.55
C SER A 175 -2.50 -18.26 -24.37
N GLY A 176 -3.34 -18.96 -25.15
CA GLY A 176 -4.80 -18.93 -24.99
C GLY A 176 -5.32 -19.84 -23.87
N CYS A 177 -4.44 -20.59 -23.20
CA CYS A 177 -4.82 -21.51 -22.13
C CYS A 177 -5.28 -20.76 -20.87
N ARG A 178 -6.53 -21.02 -20.46
CA ARG A 178 -7.17 -20.43 -19.27
C ARG A 178 -7.28 -21.41 -18.09
N GLY A 179 -6.53 -22.51 -18.15
CA GLY A 179 -6.53 -23.52 -17.11
C GLY A 179 -6.02 -22.99 -15.77
N THR A 180 -6.54 -23.53 -14.67
CA THR A 180 -5.99 -23.22 -13.34
C THR A 180 -4.53 -23.66 -13.24
N LEU A 181 -3.79 -22.98 -12.38
CA LEU A 181 -2.40 -23.31 -12.12
C LEU A 181 -2.27 -23.99 -10.75
N ARG A 182 -1.25 -24.83 -10.62
CA ARG A 182 -0.83 -25.46 -9.37
C ARG A 182 0.60 -25.08 -9.09
N PHE A 183 0.83 -24.52 -7.91
CA PHE A 183 2.15 -24.28 -7.37
C PHE A 183 2.48 -25.38 -6.35
N PHE A 184 3.59 -26.08 -6.56
CA PHE A 184 3.99 -27.20 -5.72
C PHE A 184 5.51 -27.26 -5.59
N GLU A 185 5.96 -28.01 -4.60
CA GLU A 185 7.36 -28.29 -4.36
C GLU A 185 7.66 -29.73 -4.80
N SER A 186 8.77 -29.92 -5.51
CA SER A 186 9.28 -31.20 -5.95
C SER A 186 10.52 -31.53 -5.14
N GLY A 187 10.44 -32.52 -4.25
CA GLY A 187 11.54 -32.92 -3.35
C GLY A 187 11.31 -32.49 -1.90
N ALA A 188 12.37 -32.46 -1.10
CA ALA A 188 12.32 -32.26 0.34
C ALA A 188 13.01 -30.96 0.83
N SER A 189 13.23 -29.97 -0.05
CA SER A 189 13.82 -28.67 0.36
C SER A 189 13.10 -27.47 -0.27
N LEU A 190 12.79 -26.46 0.56
CA LEU A 190 12.08 -25.22 0.20
C LEU A 190 12.88 -24.26 -0.69
N GLN A 191 13.94 -24.76 -1.35
CA GLN A 191 14.79 -24.00 -2.26
C GLN A 191 14.03 -23.71 -3.56
N THR A 192 14.32 -22.56 -4.19
CA THR A 192 13.64 -22.11 -5.42
C THR A 192 13.72 -23.14 -6.55
N GLU A 193 14.79 -23.92 -6.60
CA GLU A 193 15.03 -25.00 -7.58
C GLU A 193 14.02 -26.14 -7.49
N ASN A 194 13.36 -26.30 -6.34
CA ASN A 194 12.34 -27.31 -6.12
C ASN A 194 10.92 -26.77 -6.32
N LEU A 195 10.76 -25.50 -6.65
CA LEU A 195 9.43 -24.89 -6.79
C LEU A 195 9.00 -24.94 -8.25
N TRP A 196 7.81 -25.49 -8.47
CA TRP A 196 7.24 -25.68 -9.79
C TRP A 196 5.86 -25.09 -9.86
N VAL A 197 5.50 -24.65 -11.07
CA VAL A 197 4.14 -24.29 -11.42
C VAL A 197 3.71 -25.13 -12.61
N LYS A 198 2.51 -25.69 -12.56
CA LYS A 198 1.90 -26.51 -13.61
C LYS A 198 0.51 -26.01 -13.96
N CYS A 199 0.14 -26.06 -15.23
CA CYS A 199 -1.24 -25.86 -15.67
C CYS A 199 -2.01 -27.18 -15.61
N ASP A 200 -3.17 -27.15 -14.97
CA ASP A 200 -4.03 -28.34 -14.82
C ASP A 200 -4.68 -28.77 -16.14
N SER A 201 -4.88 -27.84 -17.09
CA SER A 201 -5.60 -28.13 -18.34
C SER A 201 -4.72 -28.72 -19.45
N CYS A 202 -3.50 -28.18 -19.64
CA CYS A 202 -2.59 -28.62 -20.72
C CYS A 202 -1.37 -29.38 -20.21
N GLY A 203 -1.16 -29.44 -18.89
CA GLY A 203 -0.02 -30.12 -18.30
C GLY A 203 1.33 -29.38 -18.39
N ALA A 204 1.38 -28.23 -19.08
CA ALA A 204 2.58 -27.40 -19.14
C ALA A 204 3.09 -27.08 -17.73
N ALA A 205 4.39 -27.24 -17.51
CA ALA A 205 5.00 -27.01 -16.22
C ALA A 205 6.32 -26.25 -16.38
N LYS A 206 6.63 -25.38 -15.43
CA LYS A 206 7.88 -24.63 -15.41
C LYS A 206 8.43 -24.50 -13.99
N ASN A 207 9.75 -24.63 -13.90
CA ASN A 207 10.50 -24.46 -12.66
C ASN A 207 10.67 -22.97 -12.35
N MET A 208 10.43 -22.55 -11.11
CA MET A 208 10.53 -21.15 -10.70
C MET A 208 11.93 -20.57 -10.79
N ALA A 209 13.00 -21.39 -10.75
CA ALA A 209 14.36 -20.94 -10.98
C ALA A 209 14.53 -20.26 -12.36
N GLN A 210 13.74 -20.67 -13.36
CA GLN A 210 13.74 -20.05 -14.69
C GLN A 210 13.11 -18.65 -14.70
N GLY A 211 12.49 -18.21 -13.60
CA GLY A 211 11.92 -16.86 -13.46
C GLY A 211 12.93 -15.82 -12.99
N PHE A 212 14.17 -16.21 -12.63
CA PHE A 212 15.16 -15.31 -12.03
C PHE A 212 16.45 -15.23 -12.85
N GLY A 213 17.26 -14.21 -12.53
CA GLY A 213 18.58 -14.02 -13.14
C GLY A 213 18.49 -13.83 -14.66
N GLN A 214 19.45 -14.42 -15.38
CA GLN A 214 19.48 -14.36 -16.83
C GLN A 214 18.32 -15.15 -17.45
N ALA A 215 18.04 -16.36 -16.95
CA ALA A 215 16.92 -17.18 -17.43
C ALA A 215 15.57 -16.45 -17.31
N GLY A 216 15.37 -15.69 -16.24
CA GLY A 216 14.19 -14.84 -16.07
C GLY A 216 14.01 -13.83 -17.20
N ARG A 217 15.09 -13.18 -17.66
CA ARG A 217 15.01 -12.21 -18.77
C ARG A 217 14.52 -12.87 -20.07
N ASP A 218 14.91 -14.11 -20.30
CA ASP A 218 14.55 -14.85 -21.51
C ASP A 218 13.13 -15.45 -21.41
N ASN A 219 12.58 -15.59 -20.20
CA ASN A 219 11.31 -16.27 -19.93
C ASN A 219 10.15 -15.34 -19.49
N LEU A 220 10.45 -14.07 -19.19
CA LEU A 220 9.48 -13.09 -18.74
C LEU A 220 9.11 -12.12 -19.86
N PRO A 221 7.86 -11.63 -19.89
CA PRO A 221 7.43 -10.60 -20.82
C PRO A 221 8.10 -9.26 -20.50
N ALA A 222 8.01 -8.32 -21.43
CA ALA A 222 8.36 -6.92 -21.21
C ALA A 222 7.51 -6.29 -20.09
N CYS A 223 8.04 -5.20 -19.52
CA CYS A 223 7.36 -4.47 -18.46
C CYS A 223 6.06 -3.85 -19.01
N ARG A 224 4.96 -4.05 -18.29
CA ARG A 224 3.65 -3.48 -18.65
C ARG A 224 3.45 -2.05 -18.19
N GLY A 225 4.40 -1.48 -17.43
CA GLY A 225 4.28 -0.14 -16.88
C GLY A 225 3.25 -0.01 -15.75
N ARG A 226 3.00 -1.07 -14.98
CA ARG A 226 1.95 -1.07 -13.95
C ARG A 226 2.36 -0.31 -12.69
N HIS A 227 1.46 0.55 -12.24
CA HIS A 227 1.46 1.14 -10.90
C HIS A 227 0.21 0.67 -10.13
N PRO A 228 0.34 -0.34 -9.27
CA PRO A 228 -0.81 -1.00 -8.64
C PRO A 228 -1.48 -0.09 -7.60
N HIS A 229 -0.75 0.88 -7.05
CA HIS A 229 -1.25 1.82 -6.03
C HIS A 229 -2.19 2.91 -6.58
N ILE A 230 -2.15 3.20 -7.88
CA ILE A 230 -3.05 4.14 -8.58
C ILE A 230 -3.90 3.45 -9.66
N ASP A 231 -3.80 2.11 -9.77
CA ASP A 231 -4.51 1.32 -10.79
C ASP A 231 -4.29 1.82 -12.23
N ARG A 232 -3.05 2.22 -12.53
CA ARG A 232 -2.66 2.77 -13.84
C ARG A 232 -1.60 1.90 -14.51
N PHE A 233 -1.61 1.91 -15.83
CA PHE A 233 -0.50 1.46 -16.67
C PHE A 233 0.08 2.68 -17.39
N VAL A 234 1.39 2.76 -17.45
CA VAL A 234 2.14 3.71 -18.26
C VAL A 234 2.59 2.97 -19.51
N ASP A 235 2.25 3.50 -20.67
CA ASP A 235 2.65 2.91 -21.94
C ASP A 235 4.16 3.06 -22.17
N ASP A 236 4.71 2.24 -23.06
CA ASP A 236 6.07 2.37 -23.59
C ASP A 236 7.21 2.30 -22.55
N CYS A 237 7.04 1.51 -21.48
CA CYS A 237 8.15 1.19 -20.58
C CYS A 237 9.23 0.37 -21.32
N VAL A 238 10.44 0.93 -21.42
CA VAL A 238 11.59 0.29 -22.10
C VAL A 238 12.51 -0.51 -21.16
N GLU A 239 12.22 -0.51 -19.86
CA GLU A 239 13.04 -1.23 -18.87
C GLU A 239 12.75 -2.73 -18.86
N ASP A 240 13.81 -3.52 -18.75
CA ASP A 240 13.71 -4.97 -18.55
C ASP A 240 13.18 -5.27 -17.13
N PRO A 241 12.01 -5.90 -17.00
CA PRO A 241 11.52 -6.29 -15.70
C PRO A 241 12.31 -7.48 -15.14
N ARG A 242 12.27 -7.63 -13.82
CA ARG A 242 12.87 -8.74 -13.08
C ARG A 242 11.87 -9.30 -12.10
N ALA A 243 11.94 -10.62 -11.89
CA ALA A 243 11.23 -11.22 -10.79
C ALA A 243 11.85 -10.79 -9.45
N ILE A 244 11.00 -10.39 -8.51
CA ILE A 244 11.38 -10.15 -7.11
C ILE A 244 10.49 -10.98 -6.20
N LEU A 245 10.93 -11.17 -4.96
CA LEU A 245 10.11 -11.80 -3.93
C LEU A 245 9.32 -10.73 -3.16
N LEU A 246 8.13 -11.08 -2.68
CA LEU A 246 7.24 -10.20 -1.91
C LEU A 246 7.91 -9.61 -0.65
N GLY A 247 8.87 -10.32 -0.06
CA GLY A 247 9.69 -9.85 1.07
C GLY A 247 10.97 -9.10 0.68
N ALA A 248 11.17 -8.76 -0.59
CA ALA A 248 12.35 -8.02 -1.02
C ALA A 248 12.26 -6.55 -0.57
N THR A 249 13.33 -6.05 0.05
CA THR A 249 13.37 -4.70 0.66
C THR A 249 13.04 -3.57 -0.32
N ASN A 250 13.41 -3.74 -1.59
CA ASN A 250 13.12 -2.78 -2.67
C ASN A 250 11.64 -2.73 -3.08
N GLY A 251 10.78 -3.61 -2.58
CA GLY A 251 9.32 -3.51 -2.71
C GLY A 251 8.64 -2.83 -1.53
N TRP A 252 9.39 -2.57 -0.45
CA TRP A 252 8.84 -2.04 0.80
C TRP A 252 9.09 -0.54 0.88
N PHE A 253 10.31 -0.06 0.62
CA PHE A 253 10.61 1.36 0.82
C PHE A 253 10.13 2.25 -0.33
N PRO A 254 9.32 3.29 -0.07
CA PRO A 254 8.96 4.28 -1.07
C PRO A 254 10.13 5.22 -1.37
N VAL A 255 10.05 5.94 -2.50
CA VAL A 255 10.93 7.09 -2.73
C VAL A 255 10.51 8.21 -1.78
N THR A 256 11.44 8.65 -0.91
CA THR A 256 11.16 9.67 0.10
C THR A 256 11.85 10.98 -0.23
N LEU A 257 11.13 12.09 -0.02
CA LEU A 257 11.68 13.43 0.00
C LEU A 257 11.56 13.96 1.44
N SER A 258 12.69 14.33 2.04
CA SER A 258 12.73 14.92 3.38
C SER A 258 13.02 16.41 3.27
N VAL A 259 12.20 17.23 3.90
CA VAL A 259 12.41 18.67 4.03
C VAL A 259 12.35 19.04 5.50
N LEU A 260 13.35 19.81 5.96
CA LEU A 260 13.41 20.32 7.32
C LEU A 260 13.33 21.84 7.29
N ALA A 261 12.25 22.40 7.87
CA ALA A 261 12.15 23.83 8.11
C ALA A 261 12.65 24.13 9.53
N ILE A 262 13.86 24.69 9.63
CA ILE A 262 14.40 25.17 10.90
C ILE A 262 13.81 26.57 11.18
N PRO A 263 13.20 26.83 12.34
CA PRO A 263 12.77 28.16 12.75
C PRO A 263 13.93 29.15 12.60
N GLN A 264 13.71 30.28 11.93
CA GLN A 264 14.76 31.30 11.86
C GLN A 264 14.89 31.96 13.23
N THR A 265 16.09 32.43 13.56
CA THR A 265 16.37 33.23 14.75
C THR A 265 15.52 34.51 14.73
N GLY A 266 14.39 34.48 15.42
CA GLY A 266 13.38 35.53 15.50
C GLY A 266 12.30 35.19 16.53
N SER A 267 11.29 36.05 16.70
CA SER A 267 10.17 35.78 17.61
C SER A 267 9.35 34.59 17.11
N PRO A 268 9.23 33.48 17.88
CA PRO A 268 8.40 32.33 17.50
C PRO A 268 6.95 32.71 17.20
N LEU A 269 6.44 33.77 17.85
CA LEU A 269 5.11 34.31 17.62
C LEU A 269 4.97 34.93 16.23
N ALA A 270 5.97 35.69 15.77
CA ALA A 270 5.93 36.31 14.45
C ALA A 270 5.94 35.26 13.33
N GLN A 271 6.73 34.19 13.51
CA GLN A 271 6.72 33.06 12.58
C GLN A 271 5.35 32.37 12.57
N LEU A 272 4.78 32.09 13.74
CA LEU A 272 3.48 31.44 13.86
C LEU A 272 2.35 32.26 13.21
N ILE A 273 2.36 33.58 13.38
CA ILE A 273 1.41 34.49 12.72
C ILE A 273 1.60 34.46 11.20
N GLY A 274 2.86 34.44 10.72
CA GLY A 274 3.15 34.33 9.30
C GLY A 274 2.70 33.01 8.68
N ASP A 275 2.94 31.89 9.36
CA ASP A 275 2.51 30.56 8.92
C ASP A 275 0.98 30.42 8.88
N GLY A 276 0.27 31.12 9.77
CA GLY A 276 -1.18 31.14 9.87
C GLY A 276 -1.85 32.39 9.31
N TRP A 277 -1.19 33.20 8.48
CA TRP A 277 -1.67 34.56 8.13
C TRP A 277 -3.08 34.57 7.54
N THR A 278 -3.48 33.53 6.82
CA THR A 278 -4.85 33.35 6.29
C THR A 278 -5.95 33.36 7.35
N PHE A 279 -5.62 33.12 8.63
CA PHE A 279 -6.57 33.21 9.74
C PHE A 279 -6.64 34.61 10.36
N PHE A 280 -5.67 35.47 10.07
CA PHE A 280 -5.49 36.78 10.69
C PHE A 280 -5.63 37.95 9.70
N GLU A 281 -5.62 37.69 8.39
CA GLU A 281 -5.59 38.74 7.36
C GLU A 281 -6.83 39.66 7.36
N ASP A 282 -7.98 39.13 7.77
CA ASP A 282 -9.26 39.85 7.86
C ASP A 282 -9.61 40.27 9.32
N VAL A 283 -8.64 40.24 10.24
CA VAL A 283 -8.87 40.57 11.66
C VAL A 283 -8.55 42.04 11.92
N ASP A 284 -9.56 42.82 12.30
CA ASP A 284 -9.48 44.27 12.43
C ASP A 284 -9.43 44.76 13.89
N SER A 285 -9.62 43.87 14.87
CA SER A 285 -9.63 44.22 16.30
C SER A 285 -8.96 43.20 17.22
N ALA A 286 -8.50 43.66 18.38
CA ALA A 286 -7.87 42.79 19.38
C ALA A 286 -8.83 41.72 19.95
N ASP A 287 -10.12 42.03 20.04
CA ASP A 287 -11.13 41.08 20.49
C ASP A 287 -11.31 39.94 19.49
N GLU A 288 -11.34 40.25 18.19
CA GLU A 288 -11.40 39.27 17.11
C GLU A 288 -10.18 38.34 17.10
N VAL A 289 -8.96 38.87 17.33
CA VAL A 289 -7.76 38.04 17.51
C VAL A 289 -7.98 37.03 18.64
N GLY A 290 -8.56 37.47 19.76
CA GLY A 290 -8.87 36.60 20.89
C GLY A 290 -9.84 35.45 20.53
N PHE A 291 -10.85 35.73 19.70
CA PHE A 291 -11.78 34.71 19.20
C PHE A 291 -11.12 33.75 18.21
N VAL A 292 -10.33 34.26 17.26
CA VAL A 292 -9.58 33.44 16.29
C VAL A 292 -8.62 32.49 17.00
N VAL A 293 -7.84 32.99 17.96
CA VAL A 293 -6.90 32.18 18.74
C VAL A 293 -7.64 31.08 19.53
N LYS A 294 -8.78 31.37 20.16
CA LYS A 294 -9.58 30.35 20.86
C LYS A 294 -10.09 29.27 19.90
N THR A 295 -10.55 29.67 18.72
CA THR A 295 -11.03 28.74 17.69
C THR A 295 -9.89 27.85 17.19
N LEU A 296 -8.75 28.42 16.82
CA LEU A 296 -7.58 27.67 16.34
C LEU A 296 -7.04 26.68 17.37
N LYS A 297 -7.06 27.03 18.67
CA LYS A 297 -6.71 26.09 19.75
C LYS A 297 -7.67 24.90 19.82
N LYS A 298 -8.97 25.15 19.65
CA LYS A 298 -10.00 24.10 19.73
C LYS A 298 -9.98 23.19 18.51
N THR A 299 -9.67 23.73 17.33
CA THR A 299 -9.62 22.97 16.07
C THR A 299 -8.25 22.37 15.77
N ALA A 300 -7.21 22.72 16.54
CA ALA A 300 -5.82 22.30 16.35
C ALA A 300 -5.27 22.62 14.93
N GLN A 301 -5.78 23.68 14.30
CA GLN A 301 -5.45 24.05 12.92
C GLN A 301 -4.12 24.82 12.76
N LEU A 302 -3.57 25.35 13.86
CA LEU A 302 -2.27 26.03 13.89
C LEU A 302 -1.47 25.56 15.12
N PRO A 303 -0.75 24.43 15.03
CA PRO A 303 0.01 23.88 16.15
C PRO A 303 1.02 24.90 16.72
N GLY A 304 1.07 25.06 18.04
CA GLY A 304 1.96 26.01 18.71
C GLY A 304 1.27 27.31 19.17
N ILE A 305 0.05 27.61 18.70
CA ILE A 305 -0.75 28.78 19.10
C ILE A 305 -1.18 28.72 20.59
N GLU A 306 -1.23 27.52 21.16
CA GLU A 306 -1.43 27.29 22.58
C GLU A 306 -0.36 27.94 23.46
N ASN A 307 0.88 28.02 22.98
CA ASN A 307 2.02 28.56 23.71
C ASN A 307 2.10 30.10 23.61
N ALA A 308 1.56 30.68 22.54
CA ALA A 308 1.53 32.13 22.32
C ALA A 308 0.76 32.87 23.44
N ALA A 309 -0.31 32.29 23.96
CA ALA A 309 -1.13 32.92 25.01
C ALA A 309 -0.50 32.89 26.41
N ARG A 310 0.60 32.15 26.61
CA ARG A 310 1.32 32.12 27.91
C ARG A 310 2.34 33.23 28.06
N GLN A 311 2.70 33.94 26.98
CA GLN A 311 3.72 34.99 26.99
C GLN A 311 3.16 36.41 27.15
N SER A 312 1.83 36.54 27.26
CA SER A 312 1.12 37.82 27.41
C SER A 312 0.57 38.05 28.82
N GLY A 313 1.18 37.43 29.84
CA GLY A 313 0.88 37.62 31.26
C GLY A 313 2.04 38.26 31.99
#